data_AF-A0A5K1EDM6-F1
#
_entry.id   AF-A0A5K1EDM6-F1
#
_cell.length_a   1.000
_cell.length_b   1.000
_cell.length_c   1.000
_cell.angle_alpha   90.00
_cell.angle_beta   90.00
_cell.angle_gamma   90.00
#
_symmetry.space_group_name_H-M   'P 1'
#
loop_
_entity.id
_entity.type
_entity.pdbx_description
1 polymer ?
#
loop_
_entity_poly.entity_id
_entity_poly.type
_entity_poly.pdbx_seq_one_letter_code
_entity_poly.pdbx_strand_id
1 'polypeptide(L)'
;GPSVIALSAKSGPGSEPNSEDEADATGKRRRHGRGSGKENELLSAAPKAHPVSGEPRRIQTDVLQAQALVWKLDAEKGIEDNVLSSVDQDKLDAEKSHGGSMGPIVIIRGLSTVKGLEGVELLDTILTYLWRVHGLDYYGMTETNEPKGLRHVRGESKSYGGANVSSATEWEKKLDTLWQGRLQRQDPLVEMTAKDKIDAATIEALDPFVRKIRDEKYGWKYGCGAKGCTKLFHAVEFVHKHLKLKHSDLVMELTSKIQEDLYFQNYT
;
A
#
# COMPACT_ATOMS: atom_id res chain seq x y z
N GLY A 1 -3.33 -15.33 -8.08
CA GLY A 1 -4.46 -15.11 -9.00
C GLY A 1 -4.95 -13.67 -8.89
N PRO A 2 -5.55 -13.07 -9.94
CA PRO A 2 -5.79 -11.63 -10.04
C PRO A 2 -6.97 -11.10 -9.19
N SER A 3 -7.80 -11.98 -8.62
CA SER A 3 -8.90 -11.56 -7.76
C SER A 3 -8.44 -11.09 -6.38
N VAL A 4 -9.13 -10.06 -5.88
CA VAL A 4 -8.99 -9.54 -4.51
C VAL A 4 -9.26 -10.64 -3.49
N ILE A 5 -10.29 -11.46 -3.71
CA ILE A 5 -10.65 -12.56 -2.81
C ILE A 5 -10.06 -13.85 -3.36
N ALA A 6 -9.25 -14.54 -2.55
CA ALA A 6 -8.80 -15.87 -2.89
C ALA A 6 -9.98 -16.85 -2.83
N LEU A 7 -10.27 -17.54 -3.94
CA LEU A 7 -11.13 -18.71 -3.90
C LEU A 7 -10.37 -19.84 -3.18
N SER A 8 -10.42 -19.87 -1.86
CA SER A 8 -10.03 -21.07 -1.12
C SER A 8 -11.01 -22.18 -1.51
N ALA A 9 -10.50 -23.28 -2.06
CA ALA A 9 -11.27 -24.49 -2.23
C ALA A 9 -11.73 -24.95 -0.83
N LYS A 10 -13.01 -24.68 -0.49
CA LYS A 10 -13.62 -25.19 0.75
C LYS A 10 -13.57 -26.72 0.72
N SER A 11 -12.64 -27.30 1.46
CA SER A 11 -12.76 -28.67 1.97
C SER A 11 -13.50 -28.60 3.30
N GLY A 12 -14.81 -28.88 3.29
CA GLY A 12 -15.66 -28.98 4.48
C GLY A 12 -16.43 -30.31 4.46
N PRO A 13 -16.52 -31.05 5.59
CA PRO A 13 -17.06 -32.42 5.66
C PRO A 13 -18.57 -32.47 6.02
N GLY A 14 -19.22 -33.57 5.64
CA GLY A 14 -20.60 -33.96 6.06
C GLY A 14 -21.67 -33.52 5.05
N SER A 15 -22.66 -34.32 4.66
CA SER A 15 -23.18 -35.60 5.15
C SER A 15 -23.94 -36.27 4.00
N GLU A 16 -23.96 -37.61 3.95
CA GLU A 16 -24.92 -38.34 3.12
C GLU A 16 -26.36 -38.11 3.65
N PRO A 17 -27.38 -38.24 2.78
CA PRO A 17 -28.08 -39.52 2.77
C PRO A 17 -28.43 -40.06 1.36
N ASN A 18 -28.49 -41.39 1.38
CA ASN A 18 -28.93 -42.41 0.42
C ASN A 18 -30.01 -42.04 -0.62
N SER A 19 -29.82 -42.52 -1.86
CA SER A 19 -30.86 -43.00 -2.78
C SER A 19 -30.22 -43.82 -3.93
N GLU A 20 -30.11 -45.13 -3.74
CA GLU A 20 -30.48 -46.24 -4.67
C GLU A 20 -31.23 -45.80 -5.96
N ASP A 21 -31.05 -46.34 -7.18
CA ASP A 21 -30.41 -47.54 -7.75
C ASP A 21 -30.16 -47.30 -9.27
N GLU A 22 -29.51 -48.27 -9.93
CA GLU A 22 -29.42 -48.61 -11.36
C GLU A 22 -27.98 -48.67 -11.90
N ALA A 23 -27.54 -49.92 -12.06
CA ALA A 23 -26.26 -50.34 -12.56
C ALA A 23 -26.09 -49.96 -14.05
N ASP A 24 -24.90 -49.46 -14.39
CA ASP A 24 -24.35 -49.82 -15.70
C ASP A 24 -22.83 -49.93 -15.69
N ALA A 25 -22.37 -51.00 -16.31
CA ALA A 25 -21.03 -51.54 -16.24
C ALA A 25 -20.13 -50.87 -17.29
N THR A 26 -19.38 -49.84 -16.94
CA THR A 26 -18.10 -49.54 -17.63
C THR A 26 -17.24 -48.57 -16.84
N GLY A 27 -16.11 -49.06 -16.34
CA GLY A 27 -15.13 -48.27 -15.62
C GLY A 27 -14.47 -47.21 -16.50
N LYS A 28 -14.86 -45.94 -16.33
CA LYS A 28 -14.02 -44.78 -16.61
C LYS A 28 -14.11 -43.78 -15.46
N ARG A 29 -13.04 -43.75 -14.66
CA ARG A 29 -12.77 -42.82 -13.55
C ARG A 29 -13.01 -41.37 -14.03
N ARG A 30 -14.15 -40.78 -13.68
CA ARG A 30 -14.41 -39.34 -13.85
C ARG A 30 -13.43 -38.57 -12.96
N ARG A 31 -12.35 -38.04 -13.56
CA ARG A 31 -11.42 -37.13 -12.90
C ARG A 31 -12.16 -35.80 -12.68
N HIS A 32 -12.50 -35.48 -11.43
CA HIS A 32 -13.01 -34.17 -11.05
C HIS A 32 -11.91 -33.11 -11.17
N GLY A 33 -11.71 -32.59 -12.39
CA GLY A 33 -10.88 -31.41 -12.65
C GLY A 33 -11.72 -30.14 -12.60
N ARG A 34 -12.14 -29.68 -11.41
CA ARG A 34 -12.95 -28.46 -11.24
C ARG A 34 -12.20 -27.30 -10.56
N GLY A 35 -10.86 -27.37 -10.53
CA GLY A 35 -9.97 -26.34 -9.95
C GLY A 35 -9.30 -25.45 -11.00
N SER A 36 -8.64 -26.03 -12.01
CA SER A 36 -7.83 -25.26 -12.98
C SER A 36 -8.63 -24.41 -13.96
N GLY A 37 -9.87 -24.82 -14.30
CA GLY A 37 -10.70 -24.08 -15.25
C GLY A 37 -11.08 -22.69 -14.77
N LYS A 38 -11.38 -22.53 -13.48
CA LYS A 38 -11.83 -21.26 -12.90
C LYS A 38 -10.70 -20.24 -12.78
N GLU A 39 -9.49 -20.67 -12.42
CA GLU A 39 -8.33 -19.76 -12.36
C GLU A 39 -7.93 -19.27 -13.76
N ASN A 40 -7.97 -20.16 -14.75
CA ASN A 40 -7.67 -19.80 -16.14
C ASN A 40 -8.74 -18.87 -16.75
N GLU A 41 -10.01 -19.06 -16.37
CA GLU A 41 -11.12 -18.18 -16.74
C GLU A 41 -10.96 -16.78 -16.12
N LEU A 42 -10.56 -16.68 -14.84
CA LEU A 42 -10.28 -15.39 -14.19
C LEU A 42 -9.05 -14.68 -14.78
N LEU A 43 -8.02 -15.42 -15.17
CA LEU A 43 -6.85 -14.85 -15.88
C LEU A 43 -7.25 -14.33 -17.27
N SER A 44 -8.16 -15.02 -17.96
CA SER A 44 -8.68 -14.60 -19.26
C SER A 44 -9.63 -13.40 -19.18
N ALA A 45 -10.40 -13.29 -18.08
CA ALA A 45 -11.32 -12.19 -17.84
C ALA A 45 -10.65 -10.95 -17.23
N ALA A 46 -9.45 -11.07 -16.70
CA ALA A 46 -8.72 -9.94 -16.12
C ALA A 46 -8.31 -8.93 -17.20
N PRO A 47 -8.39 -7.62 -16.91
CA PRO A 47 -7.87 -6.59 -17.80
C PRO A 47 -6.38 -6.83 -18.13
N LYS A 48 -6.00 -6.65 -19.40
CA LYS A 48 -4.62 -6.86 -19.85
C LYS A 48 -3.86 -5.54 -19.87
N ALA A 49 -2.67 -5.55 -19.28
CA ALA A 49 -1.68 -4.47 -19.37
C ALA A 49 -1.06 -4.40 -20.77
N HIS A 50 -0.28 -3.35 -21.01
CA HIS A 50 0.48 -3.23 -22.25
C HIS A 50 1.40 -4.46 -22.44
N PRO A 51 1.51 -5.07 -23.65
CA PRO A 51 2.28 -6.30 -23.88
C PRO A 51 3.75 -6.25 -23.44
N VAL A 52 4.35 -5.05 -23.43
CA VAL A 52 5.72 -4.81 -22.93
C VAL A 52 5.91 -5.28 -21.47
N SER A 53 4.83 -5.33 -20.68
CA SER A 53 4.82 -5.88 -19.32
C SER A 53 5.26 -7.34 -19.22
N GLY A 54 5.14 -8.11 -20.32
CA GLY A 54 5.60 -9.49 -20.40
C GLY A 54 7.08 -9.65 -20.79
N GLU A 55 7.78 -8.57 -21.16
CA GLU A 55 9.17 -8.66 -21.60
C GLU A 55 10.12 -8.98 -20.42
N PRO A 56 11.10 -9.88 -20.60
CA PRO A 56 12.06 -10.22 -19.53
C PRO A 56 12.77 -9.00 -18.93
N ARG A 57 13.13 -8.00 -19.76
CA ARG A 57 13.73 -6.74 -19.29
C ARG A 57 12.81 -5.99 -18.32
N ARG A 58 11.50 -6.02 -18.60
CA ARG A 58 10.50 -5.29 -17.82
C ARG A 58 10.20 -6.01 -16.52
N ILE A 59 10.15 -7.34 -16.54
CA ILE A 59 9.95 -8.16 -15.34
C ILE A 59 10.98 -7.85 -14.27
N GLN A 60 12.26 -7.72 -14.64
CA GLN A 60 13.32 -7.42 -13.67
C GLN A 60 13.15 -6.04 -13.01
N THR A 61 12.83 -5.02 -13.81
CA THR A 61 12.53 -3.66 -13.31
C THR A 61 11.28 -3.67 -12.42
N ASP A 62 10.24 -4.39 -12.83
CA ASP A 62 8.98 -4.47 -12.10
C ASP A 62 9.14 -5.17 -10.74
N VAL A 63 9.99 -6.20 -10.63
CA VAL A 63 10.29 -6.84 -9.34
C VAL A 63 10.84 -5.81 -8.37
N LEU A 64 11.86 -5.04 -8.77
CA LEU A 64 12.50 -4.06 -7.90
C LEU A 64 11.54 -2.94 -7.48
N GLN A 65 10.80 -2.38 -8.45
CA GLN A 65 9.84 -1.31 -8.18
C GLN A 65 8.69 -1.79 -7.30
N ALA A 66 8.16 -2.99 -7.54
CA ALA A 66 7.08 -3.55 -6.75
C ALA A 66 7.53 -3.93 -5.33
N GLN A 67 8.76 -4.41 -5.13
CA GLN A 67 9.32 -4.63 -3.78
C GLN A 67 9.47 -3.30 -3.02
N ALA A 68 9.96 -2.25 -3.67
CA ALA A 68 10.05 -0.92 -3.06
C ALA A 68 8.66 -0.40 -2.63
N LEU A 69 7.63 -0.64 -3.45
CA LEU A 69 6.25 -0.30 -3.09
C LEU A 69 5.77 -1.13 -1.89
N VAL A 70 6.04 -2.44 -1.86
CA VAL A 70 5.69 -3.28 -0.70
C VAL A 70 6.32 -2.75 0.58
N TRP A 71 7.63 -2.50 0.58
CA TRP A 71 8.33 -1.97 1.75
C TRP A 71 7.71 -0.67 2.24
N LYS A 72 7.41 0.25 1.32
CA LYS A 72 6.80 1.53 1.66
C LYS A 72 5.39 1.39 2.24
N LEU A 73 4.52 0.64 1.56
CA LEU A 73 3.11 0.52 1.94
C LEU A 73 2.94 -0.29 3.23
N ASP A 74 3.82 -1.27 3.45
CA ASP A 74 3.88 -1.99 4.72
C ASP A 74 4.25 -1.04 5.86
N ALA A 75 5.27 -0.18 5.67
CA ALA A 75 5.64 0.82 6.67
C ALA A 75 4.51 1.81 6.96
N GLU A 76 3.77 2.27 5.93
CA GLU A 76 2.60 3.15 6.09
C GLU A 76 1.46 2.49 6.88
N LYS A 77 1.29 1.16 6.75
CA LYS A 77 0.27 0.39 7.47
C LYS A 77 0.76 -0.27 8.76
N GLY A 78 2.03 -0.11 9.12
CA GLY A 78 2.65 -0.77 10.27
C GLY A 78 2.72 -2.30 10.15
N ILE A 79 2.86 -2.83 8.94
CA ILE A 79 3.09 -4.26 8.70
C ILE A 79 4.59 -4.53 8.83
N GLU A 80 4.97 -5.32 9.82
CA GLU A 80 6.36 -5.71 10.10
C GLU A 80 6.64 -7.14 9.61
N ASP A 81 7.93 -7.50 9.50
CA ASP A 81 8.41 -8.86 9.19
C ASP A 81 7.89 -9.49 7.87
N ASN A 82 7.56 -8.69 6.86
CA ASN A 82 7.19 -9.21 5.56
C ASN A 82 8.41 -9.68 4.74
N VAL A 83 8.47 -10.98 4.47
CA VAL A 83 9.53 -11.63 3.69
C VAL A 83 9.62 -11.11 2.24
N LEU A 84 8.53 -10.57 1.69
CA LEU A 84 8.52 -9.98 0.34
C LEU A 84 9.18 -8.59 0.29
N SER A 85 9.33 -7.94 1.45
CA SER A 85 9.92 -6.60 1.60
C SER A 85 11.44 -6.63 1.68
N SER A 86 12.09 -7.81 1.78
CA SER A 86 13.53 -7.88 1.96
C SER A 86 14.27 -7.49 0.67
N VAL A 87 14.60 -6.22 0.56
CA VAL A 87 15.92 -5.85 0.08
C VAL A 87 16.77 -5.75 1.34
N ASP A 88 17.62 -6.75 1.60
CA ASP A 88 18.73 -6.62 2.55
C ASP A 88 19.64 -5.48 2.04
N GLN A 89 19.25 -4.22 2.31
CA GLN A 89 20.08 -3.05 2.03
C GLN A 89 21.24 -2.93 3.02
N ASP A 90 21.27 -3.73 4.09
CA ASP A 90 22.40 -3.81 5.03
C ASP A 90 23.67 -4.48 4.45
N LYS A 91 23.67 -4.84 3.15
CA LYS A 91 24.85 -5.39 2.46
C LYS A 91 25.32 -4.58 1.25
N LEU A 92 24.84 -3.35 1.03
CA LEU A 92 25.30 -2.54 -0.10
C LEU A 92 26.69 -1.89 0.12
N ASP A 93 27.27 -1.97 1.31
CA ASP A 93 28.63 -1.44 1.60
C ASP A 93 29.73 -2.50 1.78
N ALA A 94 29.43 -3.79 1.61
CA ALA A 94 30.43 -4.85 1.79
C ALA A 94 30.24 -6.01 0.80
N GLU A 95 30.55 -5.77 -0.48
CA GLU A 95 31.39 -6.63 -1.31
C GLU A 95 31.22 -6.27 -2.79
N LYS A 96 32.13 -5.40 -3.23
CA LYS A 96 32.42 -5.19 -4.65
C LYS A 96 33.29 -6.36 -5.14
N SER A 97 32.73 -7.55 -5.31
CA SER A 97 33.44 -8.64 -5.99
C SER A 97 32.54 -9.78 -6.47
N HIS A 98 32.41 -9.86 -7.80
CA HIS A 98 32.20 -11.09 -8.59
C HIS A 98 31.01 -12.00 -8.20
N GLY A 99 29.84 -11.69 -8.75
CA GLY A 99 28.73 -12.65 -8.90
C GLY A 99 27.81 -12.19 -10.03
N GLY A 100 27.55 -13.04 -11.02
CA GLY A 100 26.74 -12.69 -12.20
C GLY A 100 25.37 -12.12 -11.80
N SER A 101 24.91 -11.13 -12.57
CA SER A 101 23.65 -10.38 -12.40
C SER A 101 22.41 -11.29 -12.39
N MET A 102 22.20 -12.00 -11.28
CA MET A 102 20.95 -12.71 -11.00
C MET A 102 20.03 -11.72 -10.27
N GLY A 103 18.79 -11.59 -10.74
CA GLY A 103 17.80 -10.68 -10.15
C GLY A 103 17.43 -11.07 -8.70
N PRO A 104 16.57 -10.29 -8.03
CA PRO A 104 16.16 -10.57 -6.65
C PRO A 104 15.56 -11.97 -6.51
N ILE A 105 15.96 -12.68 -5.45
CA ILE A 105 15.44 -14.00 -5.08
C ILE A 105 14.90 -13.91 -3.66
N VAL A 106 13.66 -14.37 -3.45
CA VAL A 106 13.05 -14.43 -2.11
C VAL A 106 12.87 -15.89 -1.71
N ILE A 107 13.41 -16.26 -0.54
CA ILE A 107 13.34 -17.63 -0.03
C ILE A 107 12.24 -17.73 1.02
N ILE A 108 11.14 -18.41 0.69
CA ILE A 108 10.05 -18.69 1.60
C ILE A 108 10.33 -20.02 2.31
N ARG A 109 10.54 -19.95 3.64
CA ARG A 109 10.69 -21.13 4.50
C ARG A 109 9.32 -21.48 5.11
N GLY A 110 8.63 -22.43 4.48
CA GLY A 110 7.39 -23.00 5.02
C GLY A 110 7.65 -24.08 6.07
N LEU A 111 6.58 -24.56 6.71
CA LEU A 111 6.65 -25.58 7.77
C LEU A 111 7.31 -26.90 7.32
N SER A 112 7.18 -27.27 6.05
CA SER A 112 7.69 -28.53 5.50
C SER A 112 8.61 -28.38 4.28
N THR A 113 8.70 -27.18 3.70
CA THR A 113 9.41 -26.95 2.43
C THR A 113 10.00 -25.55 2.36
N VAL A 114 11.19 -25.44 1.75
CA VAL A 114 11.81 -24.16 1.40
C VAL A 114 11.61 -23.93 -0.10
N LYS A 115 11.06 -22.78 -0.50
CA LYS A 115 10.85 -22.39 -1.90
C LYS A 115 11.56 -21.08 -2.20
N GLY A 116 12.45 -21.07 -3.19
CA GLY A 116 12.96 -19.83 -3.79
C GLY A 116 12.00 -19.31 -4.85
N LEU A 117 11.68 -18.02 -4.78
CA LEU A 117 10.91 -17.29 -5.79
C LEU A 117 11.82 -16.32 -6.52
N GLU A 118 11.77 -16.35 -7.85
CA GLU A 118 12.52 -15.44 -8.71
C GLU A 118 11.72 -15.07 -9.96
N GLY A 119 12.15 -14.00 -10.65
CA GLY A 119 11.58 -13.58 -11.94
C GLY A 119 10.06 -13.40 -11.91
N VAL A 120 9.36 -14.09 -12.80
CA VAL A 120 7.90 -13.97 -12.97
C VAL A 120 7.14 -14.48 -11.74
N GLU A 121 7.59 -15.57 -11.11
CA GLU A 121 6.91 -16.13 -9.93
C GLU A 121 6.98 -15.18 -8.74
N LEU A 122 8.16 -14.57 -8.54
CA LEU A 122 8.35 -13.55 -7.51
C LEU A 122 7.47 -12.33 -7.79
N LEU A 123 7.51 -11.82 -9.02
CA LEU A 123 6.70 -10.67 -9.41
C LEU A 123 5.20 -10.93 -9.19
N ASP A 124 4.68 -12.08 -9.64
CA ASP A 124 3.26 -12.41 -9.46
C ASP A 124 2.85 -12.52 -7.99
N THR A 125 3.77 -12.99 -7.14
CA THR A 125 3.55 -13.05 -5.70
C THR A 125 3.46 -11.64 -5.12
N ILE A 126 4.40 -10.76 -5.45
CA ILE A 126 4.42 -9.35 -5.01
C ILE A 126 3.18 -8.61 -5.51
N LEU A 127 2.83 -8.71 -6.80
CA LEU A 127 1.67 -8.03 -7.36
C LEU A 127 0.35 -8.53 -6.76
N THR A 128 0.28 -9.81 -6.42
CA THR A 128 -0.88 -10.36 -5.71
C THR A 128 -0.97 -9.84 -4.28
N TYR A 129 0.16 -9.70 -3.58
CA TYR A 129 0.22 -9.10 -2.26
C TYR A 129 -0.20 -7.63 -2.29
N LEU A 130 0.39 -6.82 -3.16
CA LEU A 130 0.05 -5.40 -3.36
C LEU A 130 -1.45 -5.20 -3.60
N TRP A 131 -2.05 -6.05 -4.44
CA TRP A 131 -3.48 -5.94 -4.72
C TRP A 131 -4.36 -6.32 -3.53
N ARG A 132 -4.04 -7.42 -2.84
CA ARG A 132 -4.90 -7.97 -1.78
C ARG A 132 -4.77 -7.24 -0.45
N VAL A 133 -3.56 -6.79 -0.12
CA VAL A 133 -3.25 -6.14 1.15
C VAL A 133 -3.31 -4.62 1.02
N HIS A 134 -2.84 -4.10 -0.11
CA HIS A 134 -2.73 -2.66 -0.33
C HIS A 134 -3.75 -2.07 -1.28
N GLY A 135 -4.53 -2.88 -1.99
CA GLY A 135 -5.48 -2.38 -2.98
C GLY A 135 -4.80 -1.68 -4.16
N LEU A 136 -3.52 -1.97 -4.39
CA LEU A 136 -2.71 -1.38 -5.44
C LEU A 136 -2.73 -2.28 -6.68
N ASP A 137 -3.35 -1.80 -7.76
CA ASP A 137 -3.30 -2.44 -9.07
C ASP A 137 -2.11 -1.90 -9.87
N TYR A 138 -0.99 -2.61 -9.76
CA TYR A 138 0.31 -2.17 -10.28
C TYR A 138 0.28 -1.86 -11.78
N TYR A 139 -0.31 -2.76 -12.58
CA TYR A 139 -0.41 -2.55 -14.03
C TYR A 139 -1.63 -1.71 -14.43
N GLY A 140 -2.63 -1.63 -13.55
CA GLY A 140 -3.76 -0.70 -13.69
C GLY A 140 -3.39 0.75 -13.40
N MET A 141 -2.21 1.02 -12.82
CA MET A 141 -1.76 2.35 -12.41
C MET A 141 -2.71 3.02 -11.41
N THR A 142 -3.34 2.23 -10.54
CA THR A 142 -4.34 2.72 -9.59
C THR A 142 -4.13 2.14 -8.20
N GLU A 143 -4.52 2.91 -7.19
CA GLU A 143 -4.53 2.53 -5.78
C GLU A 143 -5.93 2.86 -5.24
N THR A 144 -6.54 1.94 -4.53
CA THR A 144 -7.89 2.10 -3.96
C THR A 144 -7.93 1.52 -2.55
N ASN A 145 -8.67 2.20 -1.66
CA ASN A 145 -8.91 1.71 -0.30
C ASN A 145 -9.86 0.50 -0.27
N GLU A 146 -10.75 0.41 -1.26
CA GLU A 146 -11.68 -0.71 -1.40
C GLU A 146 -11.45 -1.43 -2.72
N PRO A 147 -10.40 -2.27 -2.82
CA PRO A 147 -10.15 -3.03 -4.04
C PRO A 147 -11.30 -4.00 -4.29
N LYS A 148 -11.85 -3.96 -5.51
CA LYS A 148 -12.94 -4.82 -5.98
C LYS A 148 -12.56 -5.40 -7.33
N GLY A 149 -12.98 -6.64 -7.60
CA GLY A 149 -12.80 -7.27 -8.91
C GLY A 149 -11.41 -7.86 -9.15
N LEU A 150 -10.86 -7.63 -10.34
CA LEU A 150 -9.63 -8.23 -10.84
C LEU A 150 -8.60 -7.13 -11.13
N ARG A 151 -7.36 -7.31 -10.66
CA ARG A 151 -6.24 -6.47 -11.06
C ARG A 151 -5.85 -6.70 -12.51
N HIS A 152 -5.14 -5.74 -13.10
CA HIS A 152 -4.55 -5.93 -14.42
C HIS A 152 -3.48 -7.03 -14.40
N VAL A 153 -3.48 -7.86 -15.45
CA VAL A 153 -2.50 -8.93 -15.69
C VAL A 153 -1.64 -8.57 -16.90
N ARG A 154 -0.45 -9.17 -17.00
CA ARG A 154 0.45 -8.91 -18.13
C ARG A 154 -0.21 -9.25 -19.48
N GLY A 155 0.06 -8.44 -20.49
CA GLY A 155 -0.36 -8.71 -21.86
C GLY A 155 0.45 -9.83 -22.49
N GLU A 156 -0.15 -10.60 -23.40
CA GLU A 156 0.57 -11.61 -24.17
C GLU A 156 1.56 -10.96 -25.14
N SER A 157 2.84 -11.30 -25.05
CA SER A 157 3.88 -10.84 -25.95
C SER A 157 3.84 -11.65 -27.26
N LYS A 158 2.90 -11.34 -28.17
CA LYS A 158 3.08 -11.74 -29.57
C LYS A 158 4.14 -10.83 -30.17
N SER A 159 5.15 -11.38 -30.86
CA SER A 159 6.27 -10.63 -31.46
C SER A 159 5.78 -9.37 -32.17
N TYR A 160 5.89 -8.21 -31.51
CA TYR A 160 5.35 -6.94 -32.00
C TYR A 160 6.35 -6.35 -32.98
N GLY A 161 5.95 -6.22 -34.25
CA GLY A 161 6.71 -5.48 -35.26
C GLY A 161 6.92 -4.03 -34.85
N GLY A 162 8.05 -3.44 -35.26
CA GLY A 162 8.62 -2.18 -34.74
C GLY A 162 7.78 -0.90 -34.77
N ALA A 163 6.51 -0.94 -35.20
CA ALA A 163 5.58 0.19 -35.16
C ALA A 163 5.06 0.52 -33.74
N ASN A 164 5.24 -0.36 -32.75
CA ASN A 164 4.71 -0.19 -31.37
C ASN A 164 5.76 0.16 -30.32
N VAL A 165 7.01 0.44 -30.71
CA VAL A 165 8.10 0.75 -29.76
C VAL A 165 7.85 2.06 -29.01
N SER A 166 7.37 3.11 -29.69
CA SER A 166 7.05 4.39 -29.06
C SER A 166 5.96 4.24 -27.99
N SER A 167 4.85 3.57 -28.34
CA SER A 167 3.75 3.29 -27.42
C SER A 167 4.20 2.47 -26.19
N ALA A 168 5.09 1.49 -26.40
CA ALA A 168 5.69 0.72 -25.31
C ALA A 168 6.50 1.60 -24.36
N THR A 169 7.39 2.44 -24.90
CA THR A 169 8.25 3.32 -24.09
C THR A 169 7.45 4.39 -23.33
N GLU A 170 6.39 4.93 -23.93
CA GLU A 170 5.50 5.89 -23.27
C GLU A 170 4.75 5.23 -22.10
N TRP A 171 4.27 4.01 -22.30
CA TRP A 171 3.60 3.26 -21.24
C TRP A 171 4.56 2.93 -20.08
N GLU A 172 5.78 2.47 -20.39
CA GLU A 172 6.82 2.19 -19.37
C GLU A 172 7.13 3.45 -18.56
N LYS A 173 7.40 4.57 -19.25
CA LYS A 173 7.69 5.85 -18.61
C LYS A 173 6.54 6.31 -17.72
N LYS A 174 5.28 6.15 -18.17
CA LYS A 174 4.10 6.51 -17.39
C LYS A 174 4.00 5.67 -16.12
N LEU A 175 4.17 4.35 -16.23
CA LEU A 175 4.15 3.43 -15.10
C LEU A 175 5.22 3.82 -14.06
N ASP A 176 6.46 3.99 -14.54
CA ASP A 176 7.60 4.27 -13.68
C ASP A 176 7.46 5.64 -13.01
N THR A 177 7.04 6.67 -13.74
CA THR A 177 6.84 8.01 -13.17
C THR A 177 5.76 7.99 -12.09
N LEU A 178 4.68 7.24 -12.31
CA LEU A 178 3.57 7.15 -11.35
C LEU A 178 4.01 6.45 -10.06
N TRP A 179 4.65 5.30 -10.16
CA TRP A 179 5.08 4.55 -8.98
C TRP A 179 6.28 5.19 -8.28
N GLN A 180 7.20 5.84 -9.01
CA GLN A 180 8.23 6.68 -8.39
C GLN A 180 7.62 7.86 -7.63
N GLY A 181 6.60 8.52 -8.20
CA GLY A 181 5.85 9.55 -7.49
C GLY A 181 5.21 9.02 -6.21
N ARG A 182 4.58 7.84 -6.25
CA ARG A 182 4.01 7.19 -5.07
C ARG A 182 5.08 6.81 -4.03
N LEU A 183 6.25 6.36 -4.47
CA LEU A 183 7.41 6.08 -3.59
C LEU A 183 7.98 7.32 -2.91
N GLN A 184 7.69 8.53 -3.40
CA GLN A 184 8.08 9.79 -2.77
C GLN A 184 6.98 10.43 -1.91
N ARG A 185 5.70 10.25 -2.25
CA ARG A 185 4.55 10.83 -1.52
C ARG A 185 4.11 10.00 -0.32
N GLN A 186 3.48 10.60 0.69
CA GLN A 186 2.87 9.84 1.79
C GLN A 186 1.61 9.08 1.31
N ASP A 187 1.05 8.26 2.19
CA ASP A 187 -0.25 7.61 1.96
C ASP A 187 -1.30 8.67 1.55
N PRO A 188 -1.98 8.51 0.40
CA PRO A 188 -3.01 9.43 -0.06
C PRO A 188 -4.08 9.75 0.99
N LEU A 189 -4.45 8.77 1.83
CA LEU A 189 -5.43 9.00 2.90
C LEU A 189 -4.86 9.88 4.01
N VAL A 190 -3.60 9.66 4.39
CA VAL A 190 -2.92 10.52 5.38
C VAL A 190 -2.79 11.94 4.84
N GLU A 191 -2.44 12.10 3.56
CA GLU A 191 -2.37 13.40 2.90
C GLU A 191 -3.73 14.13 2.94
N MET A 192 -4.84 13.42 2.67
CA MET A 192 -6.19 13.99 2.78
C MET A 192 -6.58 14.38 4.21
N THR A 193 -6.16 13.63 5.23
CA THR A 193 -6.44 14.04 6.62
C THR A 193 -5.71 15.32 7.01
N ALA A 194 -4.60 15.63 6.32
CA ALA A 194 -3.78 16.81 6.51
C ALA A 194 -3.52 17.15 7.99
N LYS A 195 -3.34 16.12 8.82
CA LYS A 195 -3.27 16.24 10.28
C LYS A 195 -2.23 17.27 10.72
N ASP A 196 -1.05 17.25 10.11
CA ASP A 196 0.02 18.20 10.41
C ASP A 196 -0.37 19.65 10.08
N LYS A 197 -1.14 19.87 9.00
CA LYS A 197 -1.68 21.20 8.65
C LYS A 197 -2.70 21.66 9.68
N ILE A 198 -3.60 20.75 10.11
CA ILE A 198 -4.57 21.05 11.17
C ILE A 198 -3.85 21.38 12.47
N ASP A 199 -2.86 20.57 12.88
CA ASP A 199 -2.11 20.79 14.12
C ASP A 199 -1.33 22.11 14.10
N ALA A 200 -0.69 22.45 12.97
CA ALA A 200 0.00 23.73 12.79
C ALA A 200 -0.98 24.92 12.83
N ALA A 201 -2.08 24.86 12.08
CA ALA A 201 -3.11 25.90 12.07
C ALA A 201 -3.79 26.05 13.44
N THR A 202 -3.95 24.95 14.18
CA THR A 202 -4.47 24.98 15.55
C THR A 202 -3.49 25.70 16.48
N ILE A 203 -2.19 25.45 16.35
CA ILE A 203 -1.17 26.15 17.15
C ILE A 203 -1.21 27.66 16.85
N GLU A 204 -1.25 28.04 15.57
CA GLU A 204 -1.36 29.44 15.16
C GLU A 204 -2.65 30.10 15.68
N ALA A 205 -3.78 29.40 15.62
CA ALA A 205 -5.05 29.87 16.17
C ALA A 205 -5.02 30.04 17.70
N LEU A 206 -4.10 29.35 18.40
CA LEU A 206 -3.92 29.46 19.84
C LEU A 206 -2.94 30.58 20.25
N ASP A 207 -2.10 31.09 19.34
CA ASP A 207 -1.13 32.16 19.64
C ASP A 207 -1.76 33.42 20.27
N PRO A 208 -2.95 33.91 19.84
CA PRO A 208 -3.64 35.02 20.51
C PRO A 208 -3.99 34.75 21.98
N PHE A 209 -4.06 33.48 22.38
CA PHE A 209 -4.32 33.04 23.75
C PHE A 209 -3.02 32.79 24.55
N VAL A 210 -1.86 33.19 24.03
CA VAL A 210 -0.58 33.13 24.73
C VAL A 210 -0.11 34.55 25.08
N ARG A 211 -0.07 34.86 26.38
CA ARG A 211 0.39 36.15 26.88
C ARG A 211 1.89 36.10 27.19
N LYS A 212 2.69 36.84 26.45
CA LYS A 212 4.13 36.98 26.72
C LYS A 212 4.37 38.04 27.79
N ILE A 213 4.95 37.64 28.92
CA ILE A 213 5.17 38.47 30.11
C ILE A 213 6.66 38.50 30.41
N ARG A 214 7.23 39.69 30.61
CA ARG A 214 8.64 39.84 30.99
C ARG A 214 8.77 39.65 32.50
N ASP A 215 9.66 38.75 32.91
CA ASP A 215 10.00 38.44 34.29
C ASP A 215 11.43 38.91 34.58
N GLU A 216 11.62 39.66 35.66
CA GLU A 216 12.91 40.28 36.00
C GLU A 216 13.99 39.25 36.38
N LYS A 217 13.60 38.05 36.83
CA LYS A 217 14.51 37.03 37.34
C LYS A 217 14.72 35.88 36.35
N TYR A 218 13.71 35.58 35.53
CA TYR A 218 13.70 34.41 34.64
C TYR A 218 13.54 34.75 33.15
N GLY A 219 13.56 36.04 32.77
CA GLY A 219 13.50 36.46 31.38
C GLY A 219 12.07 36.53 30.85
N TRP A 220 11.64 35.54 30.05
CA TRP A 220 10.28 35.51 29.48
C TRP A 220 9.44 34.41 30.13
N LYS A 221 8.22 34.77 30.54
CA LYS A 221 7.17 33.84 30.96
C LYS A 221 5.98 33.95 30.02
N TYR A 222 5.25 32.84 29.90
CA TYR A 222 4.13 32.71 28.98
C TYR A 222 2.87 32.33 29.77
N GLY A 223 1.85 33.18 29.71
CA GLY A 223 0.60 32.99 30.42
C GLY A 223 -0.52 32.50 29.51
N CYS A 224 -1.43 31.73 30.09
CA CYS A 224 -2.70 31.40 29.43
C CYS A 224 -3.57 32.65 29.29
N GLY A 225 -4.12 32.88 28.10
CA GLY A 225 -5.03 33.98 27.77
C GLY A 225 -6.51 33.58 27.77
N ALA A 226 -6.83 32.31 28.08
CA ALA A 226 -8.22 31.88 28.21
C ALA A 226 -8.94 32.62 29.34
N LYS A 227 -10.23 32.91 29.14
CA LYS A 227 -11.06 33.63 30.11
C LYS A 227 -11.04 32.91 31.46
N GLY A 228 -10.71 33.65 32.53
CA GLY A 228 -10.65 33.12 33.89
C GLY A 228 -9.41 32.27 34.20
N CYS A 229 -8.44 32.15 33.30
CA CYS A 229 -7.20 31.39 33.55
C CYS A 229 -6.00 32.30 33.85
N THR A 230 -5.26 31.97 34.92
CA THR A 230 -4.11 32.76 35.40
C THR A 230 -2.79 31.98 35.38
N LYS A 231 -2.76 30.78 34.79
CA LYS A 231 -1.56 29.94 34.78
C LYS A 231 -0.44 30.54 33.93
N LEU A 232 0.78 30.43 34.44
CA LEU A 232 2.03 30.89 33.83
C LEU A 232 2.99 29.72 33.63
N PHE A 233 3.78 29.79 32.55
CA PHE A 233 4.70 28.75 32.12
C PHE A 233 6.02 29.36 31.65
N HIS A 234 7.06 28.53 31.59
CA HIS A 234 8.40 28.94 31.15
C HIS A 234 8.60 28.85 29.63
N ALA A 235 7.69 28.19 28.90
CA ALA A 235 7.73 28.08 27.44
C ALA A 235 6.32 28.07 26.84
N VAL A 236 6.20 28.54 25.60
CA VAL A 236 4.95 28.62 24.83
C VAL A 236 4.29 27.24 24.66
N GLU A 237 5.09 26.21 24.41
CA GLU A 237 4.59 24.83 24.21
C GLU A 237 3.78 24.31 25.39
N PHE A 238 4.14 24.72 26.62
CA PHE A 238 3.39 24.34 27.81
C PHE A 238 2.04 25.07 27.91
N VAL A 239 1.95 26.29 27.38
CA VAL A 239 0.68 27.01 27.26
C VAL A 239 -0.21 26.32 26.23
N HIS A 240 0.33 25.91 25.08
CA HIS A 240 -0.43 25.17 24.06
C HIS A 240 -0.96 23.83 24.61
N LYS A 241 -0.10 23.05 25.27
CA LYS A 241 -0.52 21.80 25.94
C LYS A 241 -1.58 22.07 27.01
N HIS A 242 -1.42 23.15 27.78
CA HIS A 242 -2.41 23.53 28.79
C HIS A 242 -3.76 23.93 28.20
N LEU A 243 -3.77 24.72 27.11
CA LEU A 243 -4.98 25.11 26.37
C LEU A 243 -5.70 23.86 25.85
N LYS A 244 -4.99 22.94 25.18
CA LYS A 244 -5.54 21.67 24.70
C LYS A 244 -6.16 20.80 25.80
N LEU A 245 -5.58 20.79 27.01
CA LEU A 245 -6.02 19.91 28.09
C LEU A 245 -7.02 20.52 29.07
N LYS A 246 -7.02 21.85 29.25
CA LYS A 246 -7.84 22.53 30.28
C LYS A 246 -8.84 23.53 29.71
N HIS A 247 -8.75 23.83 28.42
CA HIS A 247 -9.65 24.71 27.69
C HIS A 247 -10.12 24.00 26.40
N SER A 248 -10.53 22.74 26.53
CA SER A 248 -10.94 21.88 25.41
C SER A 248 -12.02 22.52 24.54
N ASP A 249 -12.99 23.20 25.15
CA ASP A 249 -14.12 23.81 24.42
C ASP A 249 -13.63 24.92 23.48
N LEU A 250 -12.68 25.74 23.96
CA LEU A 250 -12.05 26.79 23.15
C LEU A 250 -11.26 26.17 21.99
N VAL A 251 -10.49 25.12 22.26
CA VAL A 251 -9.71 24.43 21.22
C VAL A 251 -10.64 23.79 20.20
N MET A 252 -11.72 23.14 20.64
CA MET A 252 -12.71 22.52 19.75
C MET A 252 -13.31 23.54 18.79
N GLU A 253 -13.77 24.70 19.26
CA GLU A 253 -14.34 25.74 18.41
C GLU A 253 -13.35 26.22 17.34
N LEU A 254 -12.09 26.45 17.73
CA LEU A 254 -11.04 26.87 16.80
C LEU A 254 -10.70 25.77 15.79
N THR A 255 -10.60 24.52 16.24
CA THR A 255 -10.28 23.38 15.37
C THR A 255 -11.41 23.03 14.41
N SER A 256 -12.67 23.18 14.80
CA SER A 256 -13.81 22.86 13.92
C SER A 256 -13.82 23.72 12.66
N LYS A 257 -13.54 25.03 12.77
CA LYS A 257 -13.47 25.92 11.61
C LYS A 257 -12.36 25.49 10.64
N ILE A 258 -11.18 25.17 11.17
CA ILE A 258 -10.02 24.70 10.39
C ILE A 258 -10.35 23.37 9.69
N GLN A 259 -11.02 22.45 10.39
CA GLN A 259 -11.43 21.16 9.85
C GLN A 259 -12.49 21.27 8.76
N GLU A 260 -13.47 22.17 8.93
CA GLU A 260 -14.51 22.45 7.93
C GLU A 260 -13.92 23.05 6.65
N ASP A 261 -13.00 24.00 6.78
CA ASP A 261 -12.32 24.60 5.63
C ASP A 261 -11.48 23.55 4.87
N LEU A 262 -10.75 22.69 5.59
CA LEU A 262 -10.00 21.59 4.99
C LEU A 262 -10.92 20.58 4.29
N TYR A 263 -12.04 20.24 4.93
CA TYR A 263 -13.03 19.34 4.35
C TYR A 263 -13.56 19.89 3.03
N PHE A 264 -13.87 21.18 2.97
CA PHE A 264 -14.34 21.83 1.74
C PHE A 264 -13.26 21.79 0.64
N GLN A 265 -12.01 22.12 0.98
CA GLN A 265 -10.89 22.08 0.03
C GLN A 265 -10.62 20.69 -0.54
N ASN A 266 -10.80 19.63 0.25
CA ASN A 266 -10.63 18.25 -0.22
C ASN A 266 -11.79 17.76 -1.09
N TYR A 267 -12.97 18.37 -0.95
CA TYR A 267 -14.16 18.00 -1.72
C TYR A 267 -14.21 18.67 -3.11
N THR A 268 -13.70 19.90 -3.21
CA THR A 268 -13.66 20.70 -4.46
C THR A 268 -12.47 20.36 -5.34
#